data_AF-A0A087TVQ2-F1
#
_entry.id   AF-A0A087TVQ2-F1
#
_cell.length_a   1.000
_cell.length_b   1.000
_cell.length_c   1.000
_cell.angle_alpha   90.00
_cell.angle_beta   90.00
_cell.angle_gamma   90.00
#
_symmetry.space_group_name_H-M   'P 1'
#
loop_
_entity.id
_entity.type
_entity.pdbx_description
1 polymer ?
#
loop_
_entity_poly.entity_id
_entity_poly.type
_entity_poly.pdbx_seq_one_letter_code
_entity_poly.pdbx_strand_id
1 'polypeptide(L)'
;MAKRMHIVKNANAVEEQTAPFIPTASDVYVPNITKKKMEFAFVIIEDCNKPNACPVTTKCVDREGGGYECVCEEGFTPIFDKYTGLQDPNKYGCREICLPDDCNAGKCNIIGNTYECICDEGYSGKYCDMKVLKIPGNSALIAGFSATMLILGALLFALGCILFRYFKNVKSASTYGNQQQENMRHF
;
A
#
# COMPACT_ATOMS: atom_id res chain seq x y z
N MET A 1 -9.84 -9.86 -74.24
CA MET A 1 -11.31 -9.85 -74.29
C MET A 1 -11.81 -8.87 -73.24
N ALA A 2 -12.36 -7.74 -73.66
CA ALA A 2 -12.92 -6.72 -72.79
C ALA A 2 -14.42 -6.98 -72.58
N LYS A 3 -14.92 -6.76 -71.37
CA LYS A 3 -16.32 -6.37 -71.20
C LYS A 3 -16.45 -5.31 -70.11
N ARG A 4 -16.91 -4.14 -70.56
CA ARG A 4 -17.26 -2.95 -69.80
C ARG A 4 -18.40 -3.26 -68.83
N MET A 5 -18.36 -2.63 -67.65
CA MET A 5 -19.57 -2.42 -66.85
C MET A 5 -19.63 -0.93 -66.46
N HIS A 6 -20.77 -0.32 -66.79
CA HIS A 6 -21.00 1.11 -66.76
C HIS A 6 -21.30 1.58 -65.34
N ILE A 7 -20.51 2.54 -64.85
CA ILE A 7 -20.85 3.34 -63.68
C ILE A 7 -21.84 4.40 -64.15
N VAL A 8 -23.09 4.32 -63.69
CA VAL A 8 -24.02 5.43 -63.81
C VAL A 8 -23.68 6.41 -62.69
N LYS A 9 -23.06 7.54 -63.04
CA LYS A 9 -23.03 8.74 -62.19
C LYS A 9 -24.11 9.70 -62.70
N ASN A 10 -25.03 10.06 -61.81
CA ASN A 10 -25.58 11.41 -61.65
C ASN A 10 -26.40 11.43 -60.34
N ALA A 11 -26.29 12.43 -59.45
CA ALA A 11 -25.63 13.72 -59.57
C ALA A 11 -25.09 14.18 -58.21
N ASN A 12 -23.95 14.86 -58.30
CA ASN A 12 -23.34 15.79 -57.34
C ASN A 12 -22.25 15.24 -56.40
N ALA A 13 -21.02 15.45 -56.92
CA ALA A 13 -19.73 15.60 -56.27
C ALA A 13 -19.11 14.38 -55.56
N VAL A 14 -18.09 13.84 -56.23
CA VAL A 14 -17.00 13.09 -55.61
C VAL A 14 -15.97 14.11 -55.16
N GLU A 15 -15.58 14.08 -53.89
CA GLU A 15 -14.23 14.45 -53.51
C GLU A 15 -13.53 13.21 -52.94
N GLU A 16 -12.32 13.02 -53.43
CA GLU A 16 -11.43 11.89 -53.29
C GLU A 16 -10.38 12.24 -52.24
N GLN A 17 -10.17 11.42 -51.21
CA GLN A 17 -8.83 11.06 -50.67
C GLN A 17 -8.86 10.21 -49.39
N THR A 18 -8.34 8.98 -49.55
CA THR A 18 -7.29 8.32 -48.74
C THR A 18 -7.12 8.67 -47.24
N ALA A 19 -7.67 7.83 -46.36
CA ALA A 19 -7.09 7.51 -45.04
C ALA A 19 -7.61 6.15 -44.52
N PRO A 20 -6.84 5.37 -43.74
CA PRO A 20 -7.36 4.18 -43.08
C PRO A 20 -8.34 4.57 -41.97
N PHE A 21 -9.58 4.07 -42.04
CA PHE A 21 -10.59 4.33 -41.03
C PHE A 21 -10.28 3.53 -39.75
N ILE A 22 -9.94 4.22 -38.66
CA ILE A 22 -9.76 3.66 -37.33
C ILE A 22 -11.02 4.02 -36.52
N PRO A 23 -11.87 3.06 -36.10
CA PRO A 23 -13.08 3.39 -35.36
C PRO A 23 -12.77 3.78 -33.91
N THR A 24 -13.30 4.91 -33.45
CA THR A 24 -13.31 5.35 -32.05
C THR A 24 -14.67 5.12 -31.40
N ALA A 25 -14.69 4.95 -30.07
CA ALA A 25 -15.79 4.40 -29.27
C ALA A 25 -17.02 5.33 -29.03
N SER A 26 -17.41 6.17 -29.98
CA SER A 26 -18.46 7.19 -29.76
C SER A 26 -19.57 7.27 -30.81
N ASP A 27 -19.65 6.36 -31.78
CA ASP A 27 -20.69 6.41 -32.81
C ASP A 27 -21.81 5.40 -32.54
N VAL A 28 -22.90 5.90 -31.94
CA VAL A 28 -24.16 5.16 -31.72
C VAL A 28 -25.00 5.19 -33.01
N TYR A 29 -25.31 4.02 -33.55
CA TYR A 29 -26.15 3.84 -34.74
C TYR A 29 -27.60 3.48 -34.34
N VAL A 30 -28.60 4.16 -34.91
CA VAL A 30 -30.04 3.92 -34.70
C VAL A 30 -30.69 3.49 -36.03
N PRO A 31 -31.29 2.29 -36.15
CA PRO A 31 -31.96 1.88 -37.38
C PRO A 31 -33.43 2.33 -37.42
N ASN A 32 -33.87 2.81 -38.58
CA ASN A 32 -35.28 3.06 -38.90
C ASN A 32 -35.86 1.82 -39.58
N ILE A 33 -36.76 1.13 -38.89
CA ILE A 33 -37.30 -0.19 -39.30
C ILE A 33 -38.50 0.02 -40.22
N THR A 34 -38.29 0.12 -41.53
CA THR A 34 -39.33 -0.26 -42.48
C THR A 34 -38.76 -0.84 -43.79
N LYS A 35 -39.11 -2.12 -44.03
CA LYS A 35 -39.06 -2.90 -45.30
C LYS A 35 -37.82 -3.80 -45.55
N LYS A 36 -37.89 -4.98 -44.92
CA LYS A 36 -37.57 -6.32 -45.47
C LYS A 36 -36.33 -6.42 -46.39
N LYS A 37 -35.13 -6.39 -45.79
CA LYS A 37 -33.89 -6.89 -46.39
C LYS A 37 -32.81 -7.06 -45.30
N MET A 38 -32.43 -8.31 -45.03
CA MET A 38 -31.22 -8.72 -44.29
C MET A 38 -30.86 -7.83 -43.09
N GLU A 39 -31.57 -7.99 -41.98
CA GLU A 39 -31.20 -7.40 -40.69
C GLU A 39 -29.96 -8.10 -40.15
N PHE A 40 -28.79 -7.46 -40.30
CA PHE A 40 -27.73 -7.62 -39.32
C PHE A 40 -28.05 -6.66 -38.17
N ALA A 41 -28.82 -7.16 -37.20
CA ALA A 41 -29.07 -6.47 -35.95
C ALA A 41 -27.75 -6.41 -35.16
N PHE A 42 -27.29 -5.20 -34.86
CA PHE A 42 -26.26 -4.98 -33.86
C PHE A 42 -26.86 -5.35 -32.50
N VAL A 43 -26.47 -6.49 -31.94
CA VAL A 43 -26.91 -6.90 -30.61
C VAL A 43 -26.17 -6.04 -29.60
N ILE A 44 -26.84 -5.01 -29.08
CA ILE A 44 -26.51 -4.44 -27.78
C ILE A 44 -26.48 -5.63 -26.81
N ILE A 45 -25.40 -5.83 -26.06
CA ILE A 45 -25.39 -6.85 -25.01
C ILE A 45 -26.30 -6.30 -23.91
N GLU A 46 -27.60 -6.63 -23.99
CA GLU A 46 -28.59 -5.91 -23.19
C GLU A 46 -28.59 -6.33 -21.73
N ASP A 47 -28.26 -7.57 -21.37
CA ASP A 47 -28.29 -8.02 -19.97
C ASP A 47 -27.38 -9.26 -19.77
N CYS A 48 -27.25 -9.69 -18.52
CA CYS A 48 -26.56 -10.92 -18.12
C CYS A 48 -27.09 -12.22 -18.76
N ASN A 49 -28.21 -12.16 -19.48
CA ASN A 49 -28.83 -13.30 -20.16
C ASN A 49 -28.05 -13.80 -21.40
N LYS A 50 -27.02 -13.07 -21.85
CA LYS A 50 -26.21 -13.50 -23.01
C LYS A 50 -25.13 -14.51 -22.59
N PRO A 51 -24.95 -15.62 -23.33
CA PRO A 51 -23.85 -16.54 -23.05
C PRO A 51 -22.51 -15.82 -23.19
N ASN A 52 -21.61 -16.06 -22.24
CA ASN A 52 -20.27 -15.44 -22.17
C ASN A 52 -20.29 -13.90 -22.09
N ALA A 53 -21.33 -13.29 -21.47
CA ALA A 53 -21.38 -11.84 -21.24
C ALA A 53 -20.19 -11.34 -20.40
N CYS A 54 -19.75 -12.15 -19.45
CA CYS A 54 -18.64 -11.87 -18.54
C CYS A 54 -17.58 -12.99 -18.60
N PRO A 55 -16.30 -12.68 -18.35
CA PRO A 55 -15.25 -13.68 -18.13
C PRO A 55 -15.59 -14.64 -16.98
N VAL A 56 -15.04 -15.86 -17.00
CA VAL A 56 -15.40 -16.93 -16.06
C VAL A 56 -15.13 -16.57 -14.59
N THR A 57 -14.15 -15.71 -14.32
CA THR A 57 -13.78 -15.28 -12.95
C THR A 57 -14.57 -14.06 -12.46
N THR A 58 -15.73 -13.79 -13.07
CA THR A 58 -16.59 -12.66 -12.72
C THR A 58 -18.06 -13.09 -12.65
N LYS A 59 -18.80 -12.41 -11.78
CA LYS A 59 -20.24 -12.48 -11.70
C LYS A 59 -20.85 -11.32 -12.48
N CYS A 60 -21.82 -11.61 -13.34
CA CYS A 60 -22.56 -10.58 -14.06
C CYS A 60 -23.65 -9.97 -13.17
N VAL A 61 -23.79 -8.65 -13.19
CA VAL A 61 -24.85 -7.90 -12.52
C VAL A 61 -25.48 -6.89 -13.50
N ASP A 62 -26.81 -6.88 -13.59
CA ASP A 62 -27.53 -5.92 -14.43
C ASP A 62 -27.56 -4.52 -13.77
N ARG A 63 -27.42 -3.45 -14.56
CA ARG A 63 -27.46 -2.07 -14.07
C ARG A 63 -28.86 -1.47 -14.16
N GLU A 64 -29.24 -0.70 -13.15
CA GLU A 64 -30.52 0.01 -13.09
C GLU A 64 -30.47 1.21 -14.07
N GLY A 65 -30.94 1.00 -15.30
CA GLY A 65 -30.80 1.94 -16.42
C GLY A 65 -30.37 1.30 -17.74
N GLY A 66 -30.14 -0.01 -17.74
CA GLY A 66 -29.76 -0.80 -18.92
C GLY A 66 -28.25 -1.08 -18.97
N GLY A 67 -27.91 -2.26 -19.50
CA GLY A 67 -26.56 -2.78 -19.55
C GLY A 67 -26.17 -3.57 -18.29
N TYR A 68 -24.94 -4.06 -18.27
CA TYR A 68 -24.44 -4.97 -17.23
C TYR A 68 -23.02 -4.61 -16.82
N GLU A 69 -22.63 -5.09 -15.65
CA GLU A 69 -21.27 -5.01 -15.13
C GLU A 69 -20.80 -6.38 -14.66
N CYS A 70 -19.53 -6.67 -14.90
CA CYS A 70 -18.89 -7.85 -14.36
C CYS A 70 -18.20 -7.46 -13.05
N VAL A 71 -18.55 -8.13 -11.96
CA VAL A 71 -17.93 -7.91 -10.65
C VAL A 71 -17.14 -9.15 -10.25
N CYS A 72 -16.02 -8.95 -9.55
CA CYS A 72 -15.24 -10.06 -9.02
C CYS A 72 -15.99 -10.77 -7.90
N GLU A 73 -15.80 -12.08 -7.80
CA GLU A 73 -16.24 -12.84 -6.64
C GLU A 73 -15.37 -12.49 -5.40
N GLU A 74 -15.86 -12.82 -4.21
CA GLU A 74 -15.09 -12.63 -2.98
C GLU A 74 -13.75 -13.39 -3.06
N GLY A 75 -12.66 -12.75 -2.63
CA GLY A 75 -11.32 -13.32 -2.79
C GLY A 75 -10.70 -13.11 -4.19
N PHE A 76 -11.37 -12.40 -5.09
CA PHE A 76 -10.83 -12.03 -6.40
C PHE A 76 -10.72 -10.51 -6.58
N THR A 77 -9.73 -10.07 -7.35
CA THR A 77 -9.48 -8.67 -7.68
C THR A 77 -9.40 -8.48 -9.20
N PRO A 78 -9.78 -7.30 -9.74
CA PRO A 78 -9.63 -7.00 -11.16
C PRO A 78 -8.19 -7.20 -11.63
N ILE A 79 -8.02 -7.75 -12.82
CA ILE A 79 -6.69 -7.90 -13.42
C ILE A 79 -6.20 -6.53 -13.89
N PHE A 80 -5.02 -6.14 -13.41
CA PHE A 80 -4.32 -4.93 -13.86
C PHE A 80 -3.60 -5.19 -15.18
N ASP A 81 -4.00 -4.48 -16.24
CA ASP A 81 -3.29 -4.52 -17.52
C ASP A 81 -2.08 -3.58 -17.48
N LYS A 82 -0.87 -4.15 -17.50
CA LYS A 82 0.39 -3.41 -17.45
C LYS A 82 0.66 -2.51 -18.67
N TYR A 83 -0.02 -2.76 -19.79
CA TYR A 83 0.17 -2.00 -21.03
C TYR A 83 -0.76 -0.80 -21.11
N THR A 84 -2.01 -0.99 -20.67
CA THR A 84 -3.04 0.06 -20.73
C THR A 84 -3.22 0.80 -19.41
N GLY A 85 -2.72 0.26 -18.30
CA GLY A 85 -2.89 0.81 -16.96
C GLY A 85 -4.33 0.73 -16.44
N LEU A 86 -5.19 -0.03 -17.10
CA LEU A 86 -6.62 -0.13 -16.79
C LEU A 86 -6.92 -1.38 -15.96
N GLN A 87 -7.96 -1.28 -15.15
CA GLN A 87 -8.62 -2.40 -14.48
C GLN A 87 -10.06 -2.45 -14.98
N ASP A 88 -10.34 -3.43 -15.83
CA ASP A 88 -11.67 -3.62 -16.41
C ASP A 88 -12.06 -5.10 -16.29
N PRO A 89 -12.89 -5.46 -15.29
CA PRO A 89 -13.37 -6.82 -15.11
C PRO A 89 -14.19 -7.33 -16.29
N ASN A 90 -14.88 -6.45 -17.02
CA ASN A 90 -15.69 -6.84 -18.18
C ASN A 90 -14.81 -7.34 -19.32
N LYS A 91 -13.56 -6.86 -19.40
CA LYS A 91 -12.62 -7.21 -20.47
C LYS A 91 -11.58 -8.25 -20.04
N TYR A 92 -11.00 -8.09 -18.85
CA TYR A 92 -9.86 -8.89 -18.40
C TYR A 92 -10.23 -9.88 -17.30
N GLY A 93 -11.42 -9.77 -16.70
CA GLY A 93 -11.85 -10.61 -15.60
C GLY A 93 -11.09 -10.31 -14.31
N CYS A 94 -11.10 -11.30 -13.41
CA CYS A 94 -10.47 -11.21 -12.10
C CYS A 94 -9.45 -12.32 -11.87
N ARG A 95 -8.55 -12.08 -10.92
CA ARG A 95 -7.59 -13.06 -10.41
C ARG A 95 -7.77 -13.26 -8.92
N GLU A 96 -7.40 -14.45 -8.44
CA GLU A 96 -7.35 -14.73 -7.00
C GLU A 96 -6.39 -13.75 -6.32
N ILE A 97 -6.82 -13.26 -5.17
CA ILE A 97 -6.07 -12.33 -4.33
C ILE A 97 -5.00 -13.07 -3.52
N CYS A 98 -5.27 -14.31 -3.13
CA CYS A 98 -4.37 -15.15 -2.35
C CYS A 98 -3.69 -16.18 -3.25
N LEU A 99 -2.58 -15.82 -3.88
CA LEU A 99 -1.75 -16.83 -4.53
C LEU A 99 -0.80 -17.49 -3.51
N PRO A 100 -0.35 -18.72 -3.77
CA PRO A 100 0.60 -19.42 -2.90
C PRO A 100 1.87 -18.60 -2.58
N ASP A 101 2.29 -17.73 -3.50
CA ASP A 101 3.51 -16.92 -3.38
C ASP A 101 3.28 -15.54 -2.71
N ASP A 102 2.03 -15.14 -2.43
CA ASP A 102 1.72 -13.82 -1.86
C ASP A 102 2.05 -13.74 -0.36
N CYS A 103 1.95 -14.85 0.38
CA CYS A 103 2.32 -14.94 1.80
C CYS A 103 3.37 -16.05 2.00
N ASN A 104 4.66 -15.70 2.02
CA ASN A 104 5.76 -16.67 2.01
C ASN A 104 5.75 -17.63 3.21
N ALA A 105 5.73 -17.07 4.43
CA ALA A 105 5.73 -17.83 5.68
C ALA A 105 4.55 -17.39 6.55
N GLY A 106 3.35 -17.65 6.05
CA GLY A 106 2.11 -17.32 6.72
C GLY A 106 0.88 -17.80 5.97
N LYS A 107 -0.29 -17.45 6.51
CA LYS A 107 -1.58 -17.75 5.91
C LYS A 107 -2.16 -16.50 5.28
N CYS A 108 -2.64 -16.63 4.04
CA CYS A 108 -3.40 -15.56 3.40
C CYS A 108 -4.80 -15.49 3.99
N ASN A 109 -5.18 -14.32 4.51
CA ASN A 109 -6.50 -14.04 5.07
C ASN A 109 -7.23 -13.05 4.15
N ILE A 110 -8.36 -13.48 3.59
CA ILE A 110 -9.15 -12.67 2.67
C ILE A 110 -10.04 -11.71 3.45
N ILE A 111 -9.99 -10.43 3.11
CA ILE A 111 -10.81 -9.36 3.70
C ILE A 111 -11.55 -8.64 2.58
N GLY A 112 -12.77 -9.09 2.28
CA GLY A 112 -13.57 -8.60 1.17
C GLY A 112 -12.85 -8.80 -0.18
N ASN A 113 -12.51 -7.69 -0.84
CA ASN A 113 -11.76 -7.69 -2.11
C ASN A 113 -10.26 -7.43 -1.92
N THR A 114 -9.75 -7.67 -0.70
CA THR A 114 -8.32 -7.51 -0.36
C THR A 114 -7.84 -8.70 0.47
N TYR A 115 -6.56 -8.73 0.83
CA TYR A 115 -6.00 -9.74 1.72
C TYR A 115 -4.96 -9.14 2.67
N GLU A 116 -4.75 -9.85 3.77
CA GLU A 116 -3.61 -9.67 4.65
C GLU A 116 -2.89 -11.01 4.86
N CYS A 117 -1.59 -10.97 5.12
CA CYS A 117 -0.84 -12.17 5.49
C CYS A 117 -0.75 -12.27 7.02
N ILE A 118 -1.24 -13.38 7.56
CA ILE A 118 -1.05 -13.75 8.96
C ILE A 118 0.26 -14.54 9.05
N CYS A 119 1.33 -13.89 9.52
CA CYS A 119 2.66 -14.50 9.54
C CYS A 119 2.81 -15.59 10.60
N ASP A 120 3.54 -16.64 10.23
CA ASP A 120 3.96 -17.69 11.15
C ASP A 120 4.96 -17.17 12.19
N GLU A 121 5.12 -17.93 13.27
CA GLU A 121 5.98 -17.52 14.38
C GLU A 121 7.44 -17.32 13.91
N GLY A 122 8.01 -16.15 14.23
CA GLY A 122 9.38 -15.81 13.80
C GLY A 122 9.45 -15.21 12.40
N TYR A 123 8.33 -14.91 11.75
CA TYR A 123 8.26 -14.16 10.50
C TYR A 123 7.43 -12.87 10.68
N SER A 124 7.69 -11.90 9.82
CA SER A 124 7.07 -10.57 9.83
C SER A 124 7.14 -9.94 8.44
N GLY A 125 6.52 -8.76 8.30
CA GLY A 125 6.41 -8.06 7.02
C GLY A 125 5.05 -8.26 6.38
N LYS A 126 4.76 -7.44 5.36
CA LYS A 126 3.49 -7.49 4.65
C LYS A 126 3.24 -8.85 3.98
N TYR A 127 4.31 -9.49 3.53
CA TYR A 127 4.29 -10.78 2.81
C TYR A 127 4.98 -11.91 3.60
N CYS A 128 5.19 -11.70 4.91
CA CYS A 128 5.86 -12.64 5.81
C CYS A 128 7.22 -13.12 5.30
N ASP A 129 7.97 -12.21 4.67
CA ASP A 129 9.26 -12.44 4.04
C ASP A 129 10.45 -12.13 4.97
N MET A 130 10.20 -11.45 6.09
CA MET A 130 11.24 -11.06 7.04
C MET A 130 11.28 -11.98 8.27
N LYS A 131 12.39 -12.68 8.46
CA LYS A 131 12.64 -13.45 9.70
C LYS A 131 12.88 -12.52 10.89
N VAL A 132 12.07 -12.67 11.93
CA VAL A 132 12.25 -12.01 13.22
C VAL A 132 13.27 -12.79 14.03
N LEU A 133 14.46 -12.21 14.17
CA LEU A 133 15.45 -12.72 15.11
C LEU A 133 14.93 -12.42 16.53
N LYS A 134 14.47 -13.44 17.25
CA LYS A 134 14.27 -13.36 18.69
C LYS A 134 15.64 -13.19 19.34
N ILE A 135 16.09 -11.95 19.51
CA ILE A 135 17.23 -11.67 20.36
C ILE A 135 16.74 -11.93 21.79
N PRO A 136 17.28 -12.92 22.51
CA PRO A 136 16.96 -13.09 23.91
C PRO A 136 17.38 -11.81 24.61
N GLY A 137 16.39 -10.99 24.98
CA GLY A 137 16.60 -9.83 25.83
C GLY A 137 17.01 -10.37 27.20
N ASN A 138 18.31 -10.56 27.42
CA ASN A 138 18.82 -10.87 28.74
C ASN A 138 18.58 -9.64 29.63
N SER A 139 17.41 -9.59 30.27
CA SER A 139 17.02 -8.55 31.23
C SER A 139 17.99 -8.44 32.43
N ALA A 140 18.91 -9.39 32.56
CA ALA A 140 19.98 -9.40 33.55
C ALA A 140 20.97 -8.23 33.39
N LEU A 141 21.11 -7.62 32.20
CA LEU A 141 22.04 -6.50 32.01
C LEU A 141 21.51 -5.17 32.59
N ILE A 142 20.19 -5.00 32.72
CA ILE A 142 19.59 -3.75 33.21
C ILE A 142 19.66 -3.65 34.74
N ALA A 143 19.66 -4.79 35.45
CA ALA A 143 19.81 -4.81 36.91
C ALA A 143 21.22 -4.40 37.38
N GLY A 144 22.27 -4.71 36.62
CA GLY A 144 23.66 -4.40 36.97
C GLY A 144 24.00 -2.90 36.96
N PHE A 145 23.40 -2.14 36.04
CA PHE A 145 23.66 -0.70 35.95
C PHE A 145 23.04 0.08 37.10
N SER A 146 21.91 -0.39 37.64
CA SER A 146 21.26 0.26 38.78
C SER A 146 22.10 0.17 40.07
N ALA A 147 22.67 -1.01 40.36
CA ALA A 147 23.47 -1.22 41.57
C ALA A 147 24.83 -0.48 41.48
N THR A 148 25.46 -0.48 40.32
CA THR A 148 26.75 0.20 40.10
C THR A 148 26.63 1.72 40.19
N MET A 149 25.54 2.30 39.67
CA MET A 149 25.28 3.74 39.80
C MET A 149 25.00 4.18 41.24
N LEU A 150 24.32 3.35 42.04
CA LEU A 150 24.09 3.62 43.46
C LEU A 150 25.41 3.59 44.26
N ILE A 151 26.28 2.61 44.01
CA ILE A 151 27.58 2.50 44.68
C ILE A 151 28.48 3.68 44.30
N LEU A 152 28.55 4.03 43.01
CA LEU A 152 29.37 5.15 42.53
C LEU A 152 28.86 6.50 43.09
N GLY A 153 27.54 6.69 43.14
CA GLY A 153 26.92 7.88 43.74
C GLY A 153 27.23 8.01 45.23
N ALA A 154 27.15 6.92 45.99
CA ALA A 154 27.47 6.92 47.42
C ALA A 154 28.95 7.25 47.69
N LEU A 155 29.88 6.73 46.86
CA LEU A 155 31.30 7.04 46.96
C LEU A 155 31.60 8.52 46.67
N LEU A 156 31.00 9.08 45.61
CA LEU A 156 31.15 10.51 45.28
C LEU A 156 30.59 11.41 46.38
N PHE A 157 29.44 11.05 46.95
CA PHE A 157 28.83 11.81 48.05
C PHE A 157 29.69 11.76 49.32
N ALA A 158 30.26 10.60 49.66
CA ALA A 158 31.17 10.45 50.80
C ALA A 158 32.43 11.30 50.63
N LEU A 159 33.06 11.27 49.45
CA LEU A 159 34.23 12.11 49.14
C LEU A 159 33.89 13.60 49.23
N GLY A 160 32.73 14.01 48.71
CA GLY A 160 32.23 15.38 48.84
C GLY A 160 32.07 15.81 50.31
N CYS A 161 31.52 14.94 51.15
CA CYS A 161 31.37 15.18 52.59
C CYS A 161 32.72 15.29 53.30
N ILE A 162 33.69 14.43 52.96
CA ILE A 162 35.05 14.48 53.53
C ILE A 162 35.74 15.79 53.15
N LEU A 163 35.68 16.18 51.87
CA LEU A 163 36.23 17.45 51.40
C LEU A 163 35.56 18.64 52.07
N PHE A 164 34.23 18.63 52.21
CA PHE A 164 33.50 19.69 52.90
C PHE A 164 33.91 19.82 54.37
N ARG A 165 34.07 18.68 55.09
CA ARG A 165 34.59 18.67 56.47
C ARG A 165 36.02 19.18 56.55
N TYR A 166 36.87 18.79 55.60
CA TYR A 166 38.24 19.27 55.49
C TYR A 166 38.28 20.79 55.31
N PHE A 167 37.52 21.34 54.36
CA PHE A 167 37.44 22.78 54.14
C PHE A 167 36.86 23.54 55.33
N LYS A 168 35.88 22.96 56.03
CA LYS A 168 35.33 23.55 57.26
C LYS A 168 36.37 23.61 58.37
N ASN A 169 37.15 22.54 58.56
CA ASN A 169 38.24 22.49 59.55
C ASN A 169 39.37 23.47 59.22
N VAL A 170 39.74 23.62 57.95
CA VAL A 170 40.77 24.59 57.51
C VAL A 170 40.32 26.03 57.77
N LYS A 171 39.04 26.37 57.52
CA LYS A 171 38.49 27.68 57.89
C LYS A 171 38.52 27.92 59.40
N SER A 172 38.20 26.90 60.22
CA SER A 172 38.28 26.99 61.68
C SER A 172 39.71 27.14 62.21
N ALA A 173 40.71 26.54 61.55
CA ALA A 173 42.12 26.72 61.89
C ALA A 173 42.62 28.14 61.54
N SER A 174 42.12 28.75 60.46
CA SER A 174 42.48 30.12 60.07
C SER A 174 41.94 31.20 61.03
N THR A 175 40.81 30.97 61.70
CA THR A 175 40.27 31.90 62.70
C THR A 175 41.13 31.94 63.98
N TYR A 176 41.76 30.82 64.36
CA TYR A 176 42.65 30.77 65.53
C TYR A 176 43.99 31.51 65.30
N GLY A 177 44.46 31.59 64.04
CA GLY A 177 45.64 32.36 63.67
C GLY A 177 45.44 33.88 63.68
N ASN A 178 44.25 34.38 63.30
CA ASN A 178 43.97 35.81 63.30
C ASN A 178 43.74 36.38 64.72
N GLN A 179 43.28 35.57 65.68
CA GLN A 179 43.01 36.05 67.05
C GLN A 179 44.27 36.13 67.92
N GLN A 180 45.32 35.37 67.62
CA GLN A 180 46.64 35.56 68.28
C GLN A 180 47.36 36.83 67.82
N GLN A 181 47.06 37.37 66.63
CA GLN A 181 47.73 38.56 66.10
C GLN A 181 47.13 39.88 66.62
N GLU A 182 45.87 39.89 67.08
CA GLU A 182 45.28 41.05 67.80
C GLU A 182 45.69 41.10 69.28
N ASN A 183 45.86 39.96 69.96
CA ASN A 183 46.25 39.93 71.37
C ASN A 183 47.72 40.26 71.66
N MET A 184 48.59 40.36 70.63
CA MET A 184 49.99 40.82 70.75
C MET A 184 50.21 42.29 70.37
N ARG A 185 49.15 43.07 70.10
CA ARG A 185 49.25 44.53 69.83
C ARG A 185 48.82 45.43 71.00
N HIS A 186 48.54 44.84 72.16
CA HIS A 186 48.14 45.56 73.37
C HIS A 186 49.06 45.33 74.59
N PHE A 187 50.27 44.81 74.37
CA PHE A 187 51.36 44.82 75.35
C PHE A 187 52.57 45.56 74.78
#